data_AF-A0A0K1EC64-F1
#
_entry.id   AF-A0A0K1EC64-F1
#
_cell.length_a   1.000
_cell.length_b   1.000
_cell.length_c   1.000
_cell.angle_alpha   90.00
_cell.angle_beta   90.00
_cell.angle_gamma   90.00
#
_symmetry.space_group_name_H-M   'P 1'
#
loop_
_entity.id
_entity.type
_entity.pdbx_description
1 polymer ?
#
loop_
_entity_poly.entity_id
_entity_poly.type
_entity_poly.pdbx_seq_one_letter_code
_entity_poly.pdbx_strand_id
1 'polypeptide(L)'
;MSTLLGEIQFSEIVLDGEEPHIRGWFISRYDKRLWTSHFENWGALALVDAYATLLGLTKTDEQMRALISEVHFATTEGDSSDFFIHLVPETAASLSDLTPSHWESYLLG
;
A
#
# COMPACT_ATOMS: atom_id res chain seq x y z
N MET A 1 -4.67 1.95 20.08
CA MET A 1 -4.04 3.27 19.83
C MET A 1 -3.41 3.15 18.47
N SER A 2 -3.82 3.96 17.50
CA SER A 2 -3.19 3.95 16.19
C SER A 2 -1.83 4.66 16.23
N THR A 3 -0.81 4.06 15.60
CA THR A 3 0.54 4.62 15.53
C THR A 3 0.74 5.33 14.20
N LEU A 4 1.03 6.62 14.19
CA LEU A 4 1.29 7.38 12.96
C LEU A 4 2.60 6.92 12.32
N LEU A 5 2.52 6.17 11.22
CA LEU A 5 3.69 5.60 10.56
C LEU A 5 4.35 6.57 9.58
N GLY A 6 3.56 7.44 8.94
CA GLY A 6 4.07 8.21 7.82
C GLY A 6 3.00 8.82 6.94
N GLU A 7 3.43 9.12 5.73
CA GLU A 7 2.60 9.64 4.64
C GLU A 7 2.70 8.65 3.48
N ILE A 8 1.58 8.30 2.86
CA ILE A 8 1.54 7.42 1.68
C ILE A 8 0.87 8.18 0.54
N GLN A 9 1.40 8.04 -0.67
CA GLN A 9 0.74 8.48 -1.88
C GLN A 9 0.66 7.32 -2.87
N PHE A 10 -0.53 6.97 -3.35
CA PHE A 10 -0.69 6.14 -4.54
C PHE A 10 -0.65 7.06 -5.76
N SER A 11 0.44 6.96 -6.54
CA SER A 11 0.65 7.74 -7.75
C SER A 11 0.04 7.07 -8.98
N GLU A 12 -0.03 5.74 -8.99
CA GLU A 12 -0.47 4.95 -10.13
C GLU A 12 -1.16 3.68 -9.62
N ILE A 13 -2.30 3.33 -10.22
CA ILE A 13 -3.05 2.12 -9.94
C ILE A 13 -3.42 1.51 -11.29
N VAL A 14 -2.83 0.36 -11.60
CA VAL A 14 -3.04 -0.38 -12.85
C VAL A 14 -3.64 -1.73 -12.48
N LEU A 15 -4.92 -1.93 -12.84
CA LEU A 15 -5.67 -3.15 -12.49
C LEU A 15 -5.94 -4.04 -13.71
N ASP A 16 -6.05 -3.44 -14.90
CA ASP A 16 -6.39 -4.11 -16.16
C ASP A 16 -5.14 -4.39 -17.01
N GLY A 17 -4.17 -5.13 -16.48
CA GLY A 17 -2.91 -5.45 -17.15
C GLY A 17 -2.43 -6.87 -16.88
N GLU A 18 -1.48 -7.35 -17.70
CA GLU A 18 -0.78 -8.63 -17.46
C GLU A 18 -0.02 -8.61 -16.12
N GLU A 19 0.41 -7.42 -15.70
CA GLU A 19 1.07 -7.15 -14.41
C GLU A 19 0.34 -6.00 -13.67
N PRO A 20 -0.77 -6.29 -12.98
CA PRO A 20 -1.48 -5.29 -12.22
C PRO A 20 -0.66 -4.88 -11.00
N HIS A 21 -0.61 -3.58 -10.73
CA HIS A 21 0.21 -3.02 -9.68
C HIS A 21 -0.32 -1.68 -9.16
N ILE A 22 0.13 -1.33 -7.96
CA ILE A 22 -0.03 -0.01 -7.36
C ILE A 22 1.35 0.54 -7.08
N ARG A 23 1.65 1.75 -7.58
CA ARG A 23 2.91 2.43 -7.33
C ARG A 23 2.69 3.71 -6.53
N GLY A 24 3.60 4.00 -5.62
CA GLY A 24 3.49 5.15 -4.77
C GLY A 24 4.75 5.56 -4.03
N TRP A 25 4.60 6.57 -3.18
CA TRP A 25 5.65 7.03 -2.27
C TRP A 25 5.22 6.83 -0.83
N PHE A 26 6.14 6.34 0.00
CA PHE A 26 5.97 6.26 1.44
C PHE A 26 7.04 7.10 2.15
N ILE A 27 6.61 8.02 3.00
CA ILE A 27 7.48 8.86 3.83
C ILE A 27 7.33 8.37 5.27
N SER A 28 8.31 7.61 5.75
CA SER A 28 8.32 7.10 7.13
C SER A 28 8.64 8.21 8.13
N ARG A 29 7.86 8.32 9.21
CA ARG A 29 8.20 9.18 10.36
C ARG A 29 9.22 8.54 11.32
N TYR A 30 9.46 7.24 11.20
CA TYR A 30 10.40 6.45 12.01
C TYR A 30 11.59 5.93 11.19
N ASP A 31 12.53 5.22 11.85
CA ASP A 31 13.76 4.69 11.23
C ASP A 31 13.47 3.93 9.92
N LYS A 32 14.10 4.41 8.85
CA LYS A 32 13.85 4.06 7.45
C LYS A 32 14.20 2.60 7.13
N ARG A 33 14.94 1.93 8.01
CA ARG A 33 15.40 0.54 7.83
C ARG A 33 14.41 -0.52 8.33
N LEU A 34 13.38 -0.15 9.09
CA LEU A 34 12.60 -1.11 9.86
C LEU A 34 11.54 -1.87 9.02
N TRP A 35 11.17 -1.37 7.85
CA TRP A 35 10.09 -1.92 7.03
C TRP A 35 10.54 -3.00 6.04
N THR A 36 11.83 -3.36 6.05
CA THR A 36 12.43 -4.20 5.01
C THR A 36 12.39 -5.71 5.25
N SER A 37 11.71 -6.19 6.29
CA SER A 37 11.73 -7.62 6.65
C SER A 37 10.45 -8.40 6.34
N HIS A 38 9.29 -7.74 6.17
CA HIS A 38 8.01 -8.41 5.86
C HIS A 38 7.08 -7.53 4.99
N PHE A 39 7.36 -7.46 3.68
CA PHE A 39 6.79 -6.44 2.79
C PHE A 39 5.30 -6.63 2.42
N GLU A 40 4.81 -7.86 2.29
CA GLU A 40 3.39 -8.12 1.95
C GLU A 40 2.43 -7.63 3.04
N ASN A 41 2.82 -7.79 4.30
CA ASN A 41 2.01 -7.33 5.44
C ASN A 41 1.84 -5.81 5.40
N TRP A 42 2.91 -5.09 5.07
CA TRP A 42 2.85 -3.64 4.94
C TRP A 42 1.92 -3.22 3.80
N GLY A 43 2.02 -3.86 2.63
CA GLY A 43 1.14 -3.57 1.49
C GLY A 43 -0.34 -3.86 1.83
N ALA A 44 -0.61 -4.97 2.51
CA ALA A 44 -1.97 -5.33 2.92
C ALA A 44 -2.56 -4.29 3.87
N LEU A 45 -1.80 -3.89 4.89
CA LEU A 45 -2.21 -2.85 5.84
C LEU A 45 -2.44 -1.50 5.16
N ALA A 46 -1.56 -1.11 4.23
CA ALA A 46 -1.73 0.11 3.45
C ALA A 46 -3.03 0.09 2.63
N LEU A 47 -3.39 -1.06 2.04
CA LEU A 47 -4.65 -1.21 1.31
C LEU A 47 -5.87 -1.22 2.23
N VAL A 48 -5.80 -1.84 3.41
CA VAL A 48 -6.89 -1.80 4.40
C VAL A 48 -7.18 -0.36 4.82
N ASP A 49 -6.14 0.39 5.16
CA ASP A 49 -6.25 1.80 5.54
C ASP A 49 -6.75 2.68 4.39
N ALA A 50 -6.27 2.44 3.17
CA ALA A 50 -6.75 3.12 1.98
C ALA A 50 -8.25 2.93 1.78
N TYR A 51 -8.75 1.70 1.94
CA TYR A 51 -10.18 1.39 1.85
C TYR A 51 -11.00 2.06 2.93
N ALA A 52 -10.53 2.00 4.18
CA ALA A 52 -11.23 2.60 5.31
C ALA A 52 -11.29 4.12 5.18
N THR A 53 -10.18 4.74 4.78
CA THR A 53 -10.02 6.19 4.76
C THR A 53 -10.63 6.84 3.52
N LEU A 54 -10.45 6.26 2.34
CA LEU A 54 -10.95 6.85 1.09
C LEU A 54 -12.39 6.46 0.77
N LEU A 55 -12.71 5.18 0.98
CA LEU A 55 -13.97 4.62 0.51
C LEU A 55 -14.98 4.46 1.65
N GLY A 56 -14.55 4.60 2.91
CA GLY A 56 -15.39 4.32 4.08
C GLY A 56 -15.75 2.83 4.19
N LEU A 57 -14.96 1.96 3.55
CA LEU A 57 -15.19 0.52 3.48
C LEU A 57 -14.14 -0.23 4.29
N THR A 58 -14.52 -1.33 4.93
CA THR A 58 -13.59 -2.18 5.68
C THR A 58 -13.35 -3.49 4.96
N LYS A 59 -12.07 -3.83 4.78
CA LYS A 59 -11.61 -5.17 4.43
C LYS A 59 -10.62 -5.66 5.49
N THR A 60 -10.46 -6.97 5.60
CA THR A 60 -9.49 -7.56 6.54
C THR A 60 -8.10 -7.63 5.94
N ASP A 61 -7.06 -7.67 6.79
CA ASP A 61 -5.68 -7.88 6.37
C ASP A 61 -5.51 -9.15 5.52
N GLU A 62 -6.21 -10.23 5.87
CA GLU A 62 -6.21 -11.49 5.13
C GLU A 62 -6.78 -11.32 3.72
N GLN A 63 -7.87 -10.56 3.57
CA GLN A 63 -8.47 -10.27 2.28
C GLN A 63 -7.51 -9.44 1.42
N MET A 64 -6.86 -8.42 1.98
CA MET A 64 -5.92 -7.60 1.21
C MET A 64 -4.64 -8.34 0.87
N ARG A 65 -4.12 -9.17 1.78
CA ARG A 65 -2.93 -9.98 1.52
C ARG A 65 -3.14 -10.96 0.37
N ALA A 66 -4.34 -11.55 0.26
CA ALA A 66 -4.69 -12.43 -0.85
C ALA A 66 -4.71 -11.73 -2.23
N LEU A 67 -4.71 -10.39 -2.27
CA LEU A 67 -4.63 -9.60 -3.51
C LEU A 67 -3.18 -9.30 -3.91
N ILE A 68 -2.22 -9.46 -3.01
CA ILE A 68 -0.84 -9.03 -3.19
C ILE A 68 0.01 -10.24 -3.59
N SER A 69 0.71 -10.10 -4.71
CA SER A 69 1.72 -11.08 -5.13
C SER A 69 3.09 -10.73 -4.55
N GLU A 70 3.46 -9.46 -4.55
CA GLU A 70 4.77 -9.00 -4.07
C GLU A 70 4.68 -7.51 -3.70
N VAL A 71 5.52 -7.08 -2.75
CA VAL A 71 5.74 -5.66 -2.45
C VAL A 71 7.23 -5.37 -2.53
N HIS A 72 7.58 -4.36 -3.32
CA HIS A 72 8.94 -3.92 -3.54
C HIS A 72 9.09 -2.43 -3.21
N PHE A 73 10.22 -2.06 -2.63
CA PHE A 73 10.61 -0.66 -2.45
C PHE A 73 11.86 -0.37 -3.29
N ALA A 74 11.73 0.52 -4.27
CA ALA A 74 12.79 0.81 -5.23
C ALA A 74 13.87 1.74 -4.64
N THR A 75 13.50 2.59 -3.67
CA THR A 75 14.45 3.45 -2.95
C THR A 75 14.28 3.29 -1.44
N THR A 76 15.32 2.77 -0.78
CA THR A 76 15.38 2.68 0.70
C THR A 76 16.26 3.78 1.32
N GLU A 77 16.85 4.62 0.47
CA GLU A 77 17.66 5.78 0.86
C GLU A 77 16.92 7.09 0.49
N GLY A 78 16.86 8.04 1.42
CA GLY A 78 16.13 9.30 1.24
C GLY A 78 14.95 9.47 2.20
N ASP A 79 14.24 10.60 2.13
CA ASP A 79 13.08 10.89 2.99
C ASP A 79 11.79 10.21 2.50
N SER A 80 11.77 9.78 1.24
CA SER A 80 10.66 9.06 0.60
C SER A 80 11.13 7.78 -0.06
N SER A 81 10.38 6.71 0.12
CA SER A 81 10.61 5.42 -0.53
C SER A 81 9.57 5.19 -1.62
N ASP A 82 10.03 5.01 -2.86
CA ASP A 82 9.18 4.55 -3.97
C ASP A 82 8.82 3.09 -3.69
N PHE A 83 7.56 2.74 -3.86
CA PHE A 83 7.09 1.38 -3.67
C PHE A 83 6.20 0.92 -4.80
N PHE A 84 6.20 -0.40 -4.98
CA PHE A 84 5.35 -1.14 -5.89
C PHE A 84 4.66 -2.25 -5.11
N ILE A 85 3.35 -2.34 -5.24
CA ILE A 85 2.54 -3.46 -4.79
C ILE A 85 2.08 -4.18 -6.06
N HIS A 86 2.68 -5.32 -6.34
CA HIS A 86 2.23 -6.20 -7.42
C HIS A 86 1.03 -6.99 -6.95
N LEU A 87 0.00 -7.02 -7.78
CA LEU A 87 -1.27 -7.64 -7.48
C LEU A 87 -1.42 -8.98 -8.20
N VAL A 88 -2.20 -9.87 -7.62
CA VAL A 88 -2.62 -11.09 -8.29
C VAL A 88 -3.62 -10.71 -9.39
N PRO A 89 -3.38 -11.04 -10.68
CA PRO A 89 -4.23 -10.57 -11.77
C PRO A 89 -5.69 -10.97 -11.66
N GLU A 90 -5.97 -12.18 -11.18
CA GLU A 90 -7.32 -12.73 -11.06
C GLU A 90 -8.19 -11.98 -10.04
N THR A 91 -7.57 -11.26 -9.09
CA THR A 91 -8.27 -10.61 -7.98
C THR A 91 -8.13 -9.09 -7.98
N ALA A 92 -7.28 -8.52 -8.86
CA ALA A 92 -7.03 -7.08 -8.98
C ALA A 92 -8.30 -6.24 -9.23
N ALA A 93 -9.29 -6.79 -9.94
CA ALA A 93 -10.59 -6.12 -10.15
C ALA A 93 -11.33 -5.78 -8.84
N SER A 94 -11.02 -6.48 -7.74
CA SER A 94 -11.53 -6.19 -6.39
C SER A 94 -11.08 -4.84 -5.83
N LEU A 95 -10.12 -4.19 -6.49
CA LEU A 95 -9.55 -2.88 -6.19
C LEU A 95 -10.03 -1.76 -7.14
N SER A 96 -11.01 -2.04 -8.02
CA SER A 96 -11.48 -1.09 -9.05
C SER A 96 -12.04 0.24 -8.52
N ASP A 97 -12.46 0.28 -7.27
CA ASP A 97 -12.92 1.52 -6.60
C ASP A 97 -11.76 2.40 -6.10
N LEU A 98 -10.52 1.88 -6.05
CA LEU A 98 -9.36 2.66 -5.66
C LEU A 98 -8.86 3.52 -6.83
N THR A 99 -8.60 4.78 -6.53
CA THR A 99 -7.96 5.74 -7.45
C THR A 99 -6.68 6.29 -6.84
N PRO A 100 -5.71 6.77 -7.65
CA PRO A 100 -4.54 7.48 -7.15
C PRO A 100 -4.92 8.61 -6.17
N SER A 101 -4.22 8.69 -5.04
CA SER A 101 -4.58 9.54 -3.91
C SER A 101 -3.40 9.74 -2.96
N HIS A 102 -3.49 10.77 -2.10
CA HIS A 102 -2.47 11.08 -1.10
C HIS A 102 -3.06 11.04 0.32
N TRP A 103 -2.32 10.45 1.26
CA TRP A 103 -2.64 10.38 2.67
C TRP A 103 -1.50 10.96 3.51
N GLU A 104 -1.77 12.10 4.14
CA GLU A 104 -0.83 12.79 5.05
C GLU A 104 -0.72 12.12 6.44
N SER A 105 -1.48 11.04 6.70
CA SER A 105 -1.51 10.39 8.01
C SER A 105 -1.82 8.90 7.91
N TYR A 106 -0.86 8.11 7.42
CA TYR A 106 -0.94 6.66 7.44
C TYR A 106 -0.72 6.13 8.86
N LEU A 107 -1.66 5.32 9.36
CA LEU A 107 -1.78 4.94 10.77
C LEU A 107 -1.78 3.42 10.92
N LEU A 108 -0.84 2.85 11.67
CA LEU A 108 -0.94 1.43 12.05
C LEU A 108 -2.01 1.26 13.13
N GLY A 109 -3.16 0.68 12.77
CA GLY A 109 -4.26 0.34 13.67
C GLY A 109 -4.04 -0.93 14.48
#